data_AF-A0A0C9QS98-F1
#
_entry.id   AF-A0A0C9QS98-F1
#
_cell.length_a   1.000
_cell.length_b   1.000
_cell.length_c   1.000
_cell.angle_alpha   90.00
_cell.angle_beta   90.00
_cell.angle_gamma   90.00
#
_symmetry.space_group_name_H-M   'P 1'
#
loop_
_entity.id
_entity.type
_entity.pdbx_description
1 polymer ?
#
loop_
_entity_poly.entity_id
_entity_poly.type
_entity_poly.pdbx_seq_one_letter_code
_entity_poly.pdbx_strand_id
1 'polypeptide(L)'
;MEMEQDLDLRHAYMMSLPQLLTDLGCAKWLQRLIRIIEEYCSHHTDLRTLKATLQTAEVILTLFHLRIPAHCTPLYTAFLKLHLDLTETPIFDKEITNSLERCIYTLYQLTPNVGSVIMRDDRIRTIIEDSLLFACTGDTKYCN
;
A
#
# COMPACT_ATOMS: atom_id res chain seq x y z
N MET A 1 8.46 1.35 -15.98
CA MET A 1 7.29 2.02 -16.60
C MET A 1 7.24 3.33 -15.89
N GLU A 2 7.43 4.44 -16.58
CA GLU A 2 7.41 5.76 -15.94
C GLU A 2 5.99 5.98 -15.42
N MET A 3 5.87 6.28 -14.12
CA MET A 3 4.63 6.75 -13.52
C MET A 3 4.04 7.86 -14.40
N GLU A 4 2.79 7.71 -14.83
CA GLU A 4 2.04 8.71 -15.61
C GLU A 4 2.20 10.07 -14.94
N GLN A 5 2.65 11.15 -15.60
CA GLN A 5 2.93 12.41 -14.89
C GLN A 5 1.66 13.24 -14.64
N ASP A 6 0.64 13.02 -15.46
CA ASP A 6 -0.65 13.72 -15.34
C ASP A 6 -1.49 13.13 -14.20
N LEU A 7 -1.82 13.95 -13.20
CA LEU A 7 -2.57 13.54 -12.01
C LEU A 7 -4.01 13.12 -12.34
N ASP A 8 -4.65 13.77 -13.32
CA ASP A 8 -6.01 13.42 -13.71
C ASP A 8 -6.03 12.07 -14.45
N LEU A 9 -5.03 11.81 -15.29
CA LEU A 9 -4.87 10.50 -15.93
C LEU A 9 -4.55 9.40 -14.92
N ARG A 10 -3.69 9.66 -13.92
CA ARG A 10 -3.44 8.71 -12.83
C ARG A 10 -4.73 8.34 -12.10
N HIS A 11 -5.50 9.35 -11.71
CA HIS A 11 -6.75 9.14 -10.99
C HIS A 11 -7.77 8.39 -11.83
N ALA A 12 -7.98 8.80 -13.09
CA ALA A 12 -8.90 8.15 -14.01
C ALA A 12 -8.50 6.68 -14.26
N TYR A 13 -7.20 6.43 -14.43
CA TYR A 13 -6.66 5.08 -14.57
C TYR A 13 -7.02 4.22 -13.36
N MET A 14 -6.71 4.66 -12.12
CA MET A 14 -7.02 3.88 -10.93
C MET A 14 -8.53 3.68 -10.74
N MET A 15 -9.35 4.69 -10.99
CA MET A 15 -10.82 4.56 -10.91
C MET A 15 -11.40 3.56 -11.92
N SER A 16 -10.80 3.45 -13.11
CA SER A 16 -11.27 2.52 -14.15
C SER A 16 -10.85 1.08 -13.89
N LEU A 17 -9.72 0.88 -13.21
CA LEU A 17 -9.07 -0.43 -13.08
C LEU A 17 -9.98 -1.48 -12.43
N PRO A 18 -10.69 -1.22 -11.31
CA PRO A 18 -11.62 -2.18 -10.71
C PRO A 18 -12.68 -2.71 -11.68
N GLN A 19 -13.16 -1.87 -12.59
CA GLN A 19 -14.21 -2.23 -13.55
C GLN A 19 -13.69 -3.13 -14.68
N LEU A 20 -12.39 -3.04 -14.96
CA LEU A 20 -11.70 -3.85 -15.98
C LEU A 20 -11.19 -5.18 -15.41
N LEU A 21 -11.10 -5.32 -14.09
CA LEU A 21 -10.64 -6.53 -13.44
C LEU A 21 -11.79 -7.53 -13.32
N THR A 22 -11.62 -8.67 -13.98
CA THR A 22 -12.49 -9.85 -13.82
C THR A 22 -11.68 -11.02 -13.28
N ASP A 23 -12.30 -11.92 -12.53
CA ASP A 23 -11.61 -13.11 -11.98
C ASP A 23 -11.02 -14.01 -13.07
N LEU A 24 -11.61 -14.03 -14.27
CA LEU A 24 -11.07 -14.78 -15.41
C LEU A 24 -10.03 -13.97 -16.19
N GLY A 25 -8.86 -14.57 -16.41
CA GLY A 25 -7.85 -14.10 -17.36
C GLY A 25 -7.01 -12.90 -16.92
N CYS A 26 -7.44 -12.11 -15.91
CA CYS A 26 -6.69 -10.95 -15.45
C CYS A 26 -5.51 -11.28 -14.53
N ALA A 27 -5.43 -12.51 -14.02
CA ALA A 27 -4.39 -12.88 -13.08
C ALA A 27 -2.95 -12.84 -13.65
N LYS A 28 -2.78 -12.90 -14.97
CA LYS A 28 -1.48 -12.68 -15.63
C LYS A 28 -0.96 -11.25 -15.45
N TRP A 29 -1.85 -10.30 -15.16
CA TRP A 29 -1.52 -8.90 -14.92
C TRP A 29 -1.24 -8.60 -13.45
N LEU A 30 -1.50 -9.54 -12.53
CA LEU A 30 -1.42 -9.30 -11.08
C LEU A 30 -0.07 -8.72 -10.64
N GLN A 31 1.04 -9.29 -11.12
CA GLN A 31 2.36 -8.77 -10.80
C GLN A 31 2.54 -7.32 -11.28
N ARG A 32 1.97 -6.96 -12.43
CA ARG A 32 2.04 -5.60 -12.95
C ARG A 32 1.17 -4.65 -12.14
N LEU A 33 -0.04 -5.07 -11.77
CA LEU A 33 -0.97 -4.31 -10.93
C LEU A 33 -0.35 -3.99 -9.57
N ILE A 34 0.31 -4.98 -8.96
CA ILE A 34 1.00 -4.82 -7.67
C ILE A 34 2.10 -3.78 -7.76
N ARG A 35 2.93 -3.82 -8.81
CA ARG A 35 3.96 -2.80 -9.03
C ARG A 35 3.37 -1.39 -9.19
N ILE A 36 2.21 -1.26 -9.82
CA ILE A 36 1.55 0.05 -9.98
C ILE A 36 1.05 0.56 -8.64
N ILE A 37 0.43 -0.29 -7.81
CA ILE A 37 0.00 0.08 -6.46
C ILE A 37 1.20 0.52 -5.63
N GLU A 38 2.28 -0.26 -5.62
CA GLU A 38 3.52 0.07 -4.91
C GLU A 38 4.08 1.44 -5.34
N GLU A 39 4.17 1.69 -6.64
CA GLU A 39 4.67 2.94 -7.21
C GLU A 39 3.78 4.13 -6.83
N TYR A 40 2.46 3.98 -6.84
CA TYR A 40 1.53 5.08 -6.53
C TYR A 40 1.47 5.36 -5.02
N CYS A 41 1.56 4.33 -4.17
CA CYS A 41 1.70 4.51 -2.73
C CYS A 41 3.03 5.19 -2.36
N SER A 42 4.10 4.95 -3.12
CA SER A 42 5.41 5.60 -2.88
C SER A 42 5.46 7.06 -3.32
N HIS A 43 4.56 7.48 -4.23
CA HIS A 43 4.48 8.85 -4.76
C HIS A 43 3.12 9.49 -4.44
N HIS A 44 2.71 9.40 -3.18
CA HIS A 44 1.36 9.69 -2.70
C HIS A 44 1.02 11.19 -2.56
N THR A 45 1.61 12.05 -3.40
CA THR A 45 1.47 13.51 -3.32
C THR A 45 0.05 14.02 -3.62
N ASP A 46 -0.76 13.25 -4.35
CA ASP A 46 -2.16 13.56 -4.62
C ASP A 46 -3.10 12.62 -3.86
N LEU A 47 -3.82 13.19 -2.88
CA LEU A 47 -4.74 12.44 -2.01
C LEU A 47 -5.91 11.82 -2.80
N ARG A 48 -6.35 12.47 -3.89
CA ARG A 48 -7.45 11.96 -4.72
C ARG A 48 -7.04 10.67 -5.44
N THR A 49 -5.85 10.65 -6.02
CA THR A 49 -5.25 9.46 -6.63
C THR A 49 -4.93 8.40 -5.58
N LEU A 50 -4.43 8.79 -4.42
CA LEU A 50 -4.13 7.86 -3.32
C LEU A 50 -5.38 7.12 -2.85
N LYS A 51 -6.47 7.85 -2.63
CA LYS A 51 -7.77 7.26 -2.26
C LYS A 51 -8.26 6.24 -3.29
N ALA A 52 -8.22 6.60 -4.58
CA ALA A 52 -8.58 5.68 -5.66
C ALA A 52 -7.65 4.45 -5.72
N THR A 53 -6.36 4.65 -5.42
CA THR A 53 -5.35 3.58 -5.37
C THR A 53 -5.66 2.56 -4.28
N LEU A 54 -5.98 3.02 -3.07
CA LEU A 54 -6.32 2.14 -1.95
C LEU A 54 -7.64 1.40 -2.18
N GLN A 55 -8.66 2.08 -2.72
CA GLN A 55 -9.92 1.42 -3.12
C GLN A 55 -9.68 0.33 -4.17
N THR A 56 -8.80 0.60 -5.14
CA THR A 56 -8.43 -0.36 -6.18
C THR A 56 -7.64 -1.54 -5.60
N ALA A 57 -6.76 -1.27 -4.63
CA ALA A 57 -6.04 -2.31 -3.91
C ALA A 57 -6.99 -3.24 -3.15
N GLU A 58 -8.00 -2.72 -2.44
CA GLU A 58 -9.01 -3.54 -1.76
C GLU A 58 -9.71 -4.52 -2.73
N VAL A 59 -10.08 -4.04 -3.92
CA VAL A 59 -10.69 -4.87 -4.98
C VAL A 59 -9.71 -5.95 -5.45
N ILE A 60 -8.46 -5.59 -5.74
CA ILE A 60 -7.42 -6.54 -6.17
C ILE A 60 -7.15 -7.61 -5.11
N LEU A 61 -7.08 -7.23 -3.83
CA LEU A 61 -6.88 -8.17 -2.73
C LEU A 61 -8.03 -9.17 -2.63
N THR A 62 -9.26 -8.72 -2.90
CA THR A 62 -10.45 -9.57 -2.87
C THR A 62 -10.51 -10.52 -4.07
N LEU A 63 -10.39 -9.99 -5.30
CA LEU A 63 -10.48 -10.77 -6.53
C LEU A 63 -9.33 -11.79 -6.63
N PHE A 64 -8.11 -11.39 -6.28
CA PHE A 64 -6.93 -12.23 -6.43
C PHE A 64 -6.48 -12.89 -5.12
N HIS A 65 -7.36 -13.04 -4.13
CA HIS A 65 -7.01 -13.53 -2.79
C HIS A 65 -6.19 -14.83 -2.78
N LEU A 66 -6.46 -15.77 -3.70
CA LEU A 66 -5.70 -17.03 -3.82
C LEU A 66 -4.27 -16.87 -4.36
N ARG A 67 -3.97 -15.76 -5.04
CA ARG A 67 -2.69 -15.49 -5.72
C ARG A 67 -1.85 -14.41 -5.05
N ILE A 68 -2.48 -13.54 -4.27
CA ILE A 68 -1.81 -12.49 -3.47
C ILE A 68 -0.68 -13.03 -2.59
N PRO A 69 -0.74 -14.23 -1.99
CA PRO A 69 0.37 -14.73 -1.17
C PRO A 69 1.73 -14.77 -1.86
N ALA A 70 1.78 -14.97 -3.18
CA ALA A 70 3.04 -14.95 -3.94
C ALA A 70 3.63 -13.54 -4.13
N HIS A 71 2.88 -12.50 -3.79
CA HIS A 71 3.21 -11.10 -4.03
C HIS A 71 2.91 -10.20 -2.81
N CYS A 72 2.72 -10.79 -1.63
CA CYS A 72 2.28 -10.05 -0.45
C CYS A 72 3.37 -9.13 0.11
N THR A 73 4.64 -9.53 0.05
CA THR A 73 5.78 -8.76 0.57
C THR A 73 5.85 -7.33 0.02
N PRO A 74 5.93 -7.09 -1.31
CA PRO A 74 6.03 -5.73 -1.84
C PRO A 74 4.83 -4.86 -1.48
N LEU A 75 3.60 -5.40 -1.55
CA LEU A 75 2.39 -4.65 -1.17
C LEU A 75 2.38 -4.28 0.31
N TYR A 76 2.67 -5.25 1.19
CA TYR A 76 2.64 -5.03 2.62
C TYR A 76 3.70 -4.02 3.04
N THR A 77 4.90 -4.09 2.46
CA THR A 77 5.96 -3.09 2.65
C THR A 77 5.53 -1.70 2.20
N ALA A 78 4.94 -1.57 1.00
CA ALA A 78 4.47 -0.28 0.50
C ALA A 78 3.38 0.33 1.40
N PHE A 79 2.45 -0.49 1.88
CA PHE A 79 1.38 -0.03 2.77
C PHE A 79 1.88 0.36 4.15
N LEU A 80 2.85 -0.37 4.73
CA LEU A 80 3.45 0.03 6.00
C LEU A 80 4.21 1.36 5.88
N LYS A 81 4.98 1.56 4.81
CA LYS A 81 5.67 2.84 4.57
C LYS A 81 4.68 3.98 4.44
N LEU A 82 3.67 3.81 3.59
CA LEU A 82 2.61 4.80 3.43
C LEU A 82 1.91 5.11 4.76
N HIS A 83 1.68 4.10 5.60
CA HIS A 83 1.06 4.31 6.90
C HIS A 83 1.92 5.19 7.80
N LEU A 84 3.24 4.95 7.83
CA LEU A 84 4.21 5.77 8.55
C LEU A 84 4.24 7.21 8.01
N ASP A 85 4.36 7.36 6.69
CA ASP A 85 4.36 8.67 6.04
C ASP A 85 3.09 9.47 6.38
N LEU A 86 1.91 8.83 6.32
CA LEU A 86 0.64 9.48 6.64
C LEU A 86 0.51 9.85 8.12
N THR A 87 1.11 9.07 9.04
CA THR A 87 1.15 9.44 10.47
C THR A 87 2.03 10.65 10.76
N GLU A 88 3.02 10.93 9.92
CA GLU A 88 3.91 12.08 10.05
C GLU A 88 3.36 13.35 9.35
N THR A 89 2.44 13.19 8.39
CA THR A 89 1.85 14.33 7.69
C THR A 89 0.73 15.04 8.48
N PRO A 90 0.69 16.40 8.48
CA PRO A 90 -0.32 17.17 9.22
C PRO A 90 -1.72 17.17 8.57
N ILE A 91 -1.86 16.65 7.35
CA ILE A 91 -3.13 16.60 6.60
C ILE A 91 -3.74 15.21 6.78
N PHE A 92 -4.42 15.02 7.90
CA PHE A 92 -5.07 13.75 8.23
C PHE A 92 -6.37 13.56 7.43
N ASP A 93 -6.35 12.65 6.45
CA ASP A 93 -7.56 12.11 5.83
C ASP A 93 -7.89 10.74 6.44
N LYS A 94 -8.88 10.73 7.33
CA LYS A 94 -9.32 9.54 8.05
C LYS A 94 -9.77 8.41 7.12
N GLU A 95 -10.35 8.74 5.96
CA GLU A 95 -10.87 7.73 5.04
C GLU A 95 -9.72 7.00 4.34
N ILE A 96 -8.66 7.73 3.98
CA ILE A 96 -7.43 7.17 3.42
C ILE A 96 -6.76 6.25 4.44
N THR A 97 -6.56 6.72 5.69
CA THR A 97 -5.96 5.89 6.75
C THR A 97 -6.76 4.62 7.01
N ASN A 98 -8.09 4.72 7.13
CA ASN A 98 -8.94 3.54 7.34
C ASN A 98 -8.86 2.56 6.16
N SER A 99 -8.84 3.04 4.91
CA SER A 99 -8.73 2.17 3.73
C SER A 99 -7.37 1.46 3.68
N LEU A 100 -6.31 2.17 4.06
CA LEU A 100 -4.97 1.61 4.18
C LEU A 100 -4.90 0.51 5.26
N GLU A 101 -5.43 0.78 6.45
CA GLU A 101 -5.51 -0.19 7.54
C GLU A 101 -6.30 -1.44 7.13
N ARG A 102 -7.42 -1.28 6.42
CA ARG A 102 -8.17 -2.42 5.85
C ARG A 102 -7.34 -3.23 4.87
N CYS A 103 -6.58 -2.58 3.98
CA CYS A 103 -5.69 -3.27 3.06
C CYS A 103 -4.62 -4.08 3.78
N ILE A 104 -3.97 -3.49 4.79
CA ILE A 104 -2.96 -4.14 5.63
C ILE A 104 -3.57 -5.34 6.36
N TYR A 105 -4.74 -5.16 6.97
CA TYR A 105 -5.46 -6.23 7.67
C TYR A 105 -5.82 -7.37 6.74
N THR A 106 -6.39 -7.09 5.57
CA THR A 106 -6.73 -8.10 4.57
C THR A 106 -5.49 -8.87 4.11
N LEU A 107 -4.37 -8.19 3.82
CA LEU A 107 -3.11 -8.87 3.48
C LEU A 107 -2.60 -9.77 4.61
N TYR A 108 -2.71 -9.32 5.86
CA TYR A 108 -2.33 -10.12 7.02
C TYR A 108 -3.20 -11.39 7.13
N GLN A 109 -4.51 -11.29 6.89
CA GLN A 109 -5.41 -12.45 6.87
C GLN A 109 -5.09 -13.43 5.73
N LEU A 110 -4.74 -12.91 4.55
CA LEU A 110 -4.37 -13.75 3.40
C LEU A 110 -2.99 -14.40 3.54
N THR A 111 -2.08 -13.76 4.29
CA THR A 111 -0.71 -14.22 4.53
C THR A 111 -0.31 -14.06 5.99
N PRO A 112 -0.87 -14.89 6.88
CA PRO A 112 -0.37 -14.96 8.25
C PRO A 112 1.09 -15.40 8.16
N ASN A 113 1.99 -14.65 8.81
CA ASN A 113 3.47 -14.71 8.71
C ASN A 113 4.15 -13.69 7.77
N VAL A 114 3.41 -12.90 6.97
CA VAL A 114 4.07 -11.86 6.14
C VAL A 114 4.89 -10.88 6.98
N GLY A 115 4.40 -10.53 8.18
CA GLY A 115 5.13 -9.67 9.11
C GLY A 115 6.46 -10.25 9.59
N SER A 116 6.54 -11.57 9.82
CA SER A 116 7.80 -12.21 10.23
C SER A 116 8.79 -12.34 9.07
N VAL A 117 8.29 -12.50 7.84
CA VAL A 117 9.11 -12.46 6.61
C VAL A 117 9.68 -11.06 6.41
N ILE A 118 8.86 -10.03 6.58
CA ILE A 118 9.28 -8.63 6.43
C ILE A 118 10.28 -8.21 7.51
N MET A 119 10.04 -8.61 8.76
CA MET A 119 10.97 -8.34 9.84
C MET A 119 12.31 -9.06 9.67
N ARG A 120 12.39 -10.13 8.87
CA ARG A 120 13.66 -10.81 8.53
C ARG A 120 14.39 -10.16 7.36
N ASP A 121 13.72 -9.32 6.59
CA ASP A 121 14.34 -8.54 5.52
C ASP A 121 15.02 -7.31 6.14
N ASP A 122 16.35 -7.32 6.21
CA ASP A 122 17.13 -6.26 6.84
C ASP A 122 16.91 -4.89 6.19
N ARG A 123 16.55 -4.82 4.90
CA ARG A 123 16.27 -3.56 4.21
C ARG A 123 14.92 -2.98 4.60
N ILE A 124 13.93 -3.84 4.84
CA ILE A 124 12.60 -3.39 5.25
C ILE A 124 12.59 -3.08 6.75
N ARG A 125 13.29 -3.90 7.55
CA ARG A 125 13.51 -3.63 8.97
C ARG A 125 14.15 -2.27 9.20
N THR A 126 15.23 -1.96 8.48
CA THR A 126 15.91 -0.66 8.57
C THR A 126 15.02 0.51 8.16
N ILE A 127 14.19 0.39 7.12
CA ILE A 127 13.25 1.46 6.75
C ILE A 127 12.19 1.67 7.84
N ILE A 128 11.66 0.60 8.42
CA ILE A 128 10.70 0.69 9.53
C ILE A 128 11.38 1.29 10.76
N GLU A 129 12.60 0.86 11.10
CA GLU A 129 13.39 1.38 12.22
C GLU A 129 13.76 2.85 12.02
N ASP A 130 14.23 3.26 10.85
CA ASP A 130 14.57 4.65 10.53
C ASP A 130 13.34 5.56 10.60
N SER A 131 12.18 5.09 10.13
CA SER A 131 10.92 5.83 10.23
C SER A 131 10.44 5.94 11.67
N LEU A 132 10.53 4.85 12.46
CA LEU A 132 10.23 4.86 13.90
C LEU A 132 11.20 5.76 14.69
N LEU A 133 12.47 5.82 14.31
CA LEU A 133 13.47 6.72 14.91
C LEU A 133 13.18 8.19 14.59
N PHE A 134 12.63 8.48 13.41
CA PHE A 134 12.15 9.82 13.06
C PHE A 134 10.91 10.23 13.88
N ALA A 135 9.95 9.32 14.07
CA ALA A 135 8.81 9.52 14.96
C ALA A 135 9.23 9.70 16.44
N CYS A 136 10.22 8.93 16.92
CA CYS A 136 10.73 9.00 18.29
C CYS A 136 11.61 10.23 18.59
N THR A 137 12.12 10.92 17.57
CA THR A 137 12.87 12.17 17.75
C THR A 137 11.97 13.41 17.82
N GLY A 138 10.68 13.26 17.50
CA GLY A 138 9.67 14.32 17.60
C GLY A 138 8.70 14.23 18.79
N ASP A 139 8.55 13.06 19.43
CA ASP A 139 7.51 12.87 20.46
C ASP A 139 8.02 12.00 21.63
N THR A 140 8.34 12.63 22.77
CA THR A 140 8.74 11.95 24.02
C THR A 140 7.56 11.31 24.77
N LYS A 141 6.47 10.96 24.08
CA LYS A 141 5.23 10.50 24.71
C LYS A 141 5.10 8.99 24.92
N TYR A 142 5.99 8.19 24.34
CA TYR A 142 5.87 6.73 24.41
C TYR A 142 7.13 5.99 24.92
N CYS A 143 8.10 6.72 25.50
CA CYS A 143 9.11 6.10 26.36
C CYS A 143 8.64 6.12 27.81
N ASN A 144 7.86 5.10 28.19
CA ASN A 144 7.75 4.60 29.56
C ASN A 144 7.48 3.09 29.51
#